data_AF-A0A7G1HMN8-F1
#
_entry.id   AF-A0A7G1HMN8-F1
#
_cell.length_a   1.000
_cell.length_b   1.000
_cell.length_c   1.000
_cell.angle_alpha   90.00
_cell.angle_beta   90.00
_cell.angle_gamma   90.00
#
_symmetry.space_group_name_H-M   'P 1'
#
loop_
_entity.id
_entity.type
_entity.pdbx_description
1 polymer ?
#
loop_
_entity_poly.entity_id
_entity_poly.type
_entity_poly.pdbx_seq_one_letter_code
_entity_poly.pdbx_strand_id
1 'polypeptide(L)'
;MRCARDFEESKLDYENFHEILQILTSYFVRRSVCGDPSPTLTRVLYSLYRQLGEDVSANALKRYLGKSVGQEAFPNDDRIKAAFLVRNAYAANQVCKFILLEIEKLSNAEPPREENLEVEHFYPKTPTQEWRDRVGDYFTFEQDYLNNFGNLTLSGQNQKLSNKSYEAKIALMEEYSSLHLNDYFINNTHSWGIEEVKARSEYLADQFCQVGLFKDLPKEYRTRELHKTLDDDLTSHNLQSVKLPNGQRQMARNAKELVSAVINYLLENAREAFESYTDDESQRYICWDKAKVQLRDRDGTLVVPFEKYGFYFVSNASYQTVGSNLRDLILGCDLNPRDFIVG
;
A
#
# COMPACT_ATOMS: atom_id res chain seq x y z
N MET A 1 -10.22 -2.35 20.22
CA MET A 1 -9.27 -1.72 19.28
C MET A 1 -8.94 -0.32 19.77
N ARG A 2 -7.70 0.17 19.61
CA ARG A 2 -7.30 1.52 20.06
C ARG A 2 -8.17 2.62 19.45
N CYS A 3 -8.45 2.54 18.15
CA CYS A 3 -9.33 3.49 17.44
C CYS A 3 -10.75 3.56 18.01
N ALA A 4 -11.37 2.40 18.33
CA ALA A 4 -12.70 2.38 18.97
C ALA A 4 -12.68 3.03 20.36
N ARG A 5 -11.61 2.80 21.13
CA ARG A 5 -11.43 3.45 22.44
C ARG A 5 -11.23 4.96 22.31
N ASP A 6 -10.41 5.41 21.34
CA ASP A 6 -10.18 6.82 21.11
C ASP A 6 -11.48 7.53 20.68
N PHE A 7 -12.36 6.85 19.94
CA PHE A 7 -13.72 7.34 19.64
C PHE A 7 -14.61 7.38 20.90
N GLU A 8 -14.65 6.30 21.69
CA GLU A 8 -15.43 6.23 22.95
C GLU A 8 -14.98 7.28 23.99
N GLU A 9 -13.69 7.62 24.00
CA GLU A 9 -13.10 8.64 24.88
C GLU A 9 -13.14 10.05 24.28
N SER A 10 -13.84 10.25 23.15
CA SER A 10 -13.97 11.53 22.43
C SER A 10 -12.64 12.16 21.98
N LYS A 11 -11.59 11.35 21.80
CA LYS A 11 -10.30 11.75 21.22
C LYS A 11 -10.30 11.69 19.69
N LEU A 12 -11.27 10.97 19.12
CA LEU A 12 -11.49 10.84 17.68
C LEU A 12 -12.94 11.18 17.37
N ASP A 13 -13.18 12.07 16.41
CA ASP A 13 -14.54 12.40 15.97
C ASP A 13 -15.16 11.29 15.11
N TYR A 14 -16.47 11.38 14.89
CA TYR A 14 -17.23 10.37 14.14
C TYR A 14 -16.75 10.28 12.69
N GLU A 15 -16.47 11.42 12.06
CA GLU A 15 -16.03 11.54 10.68
C GLU A 15 -14.70 10.80 10.45
N ASN A 16 -13.70 11.05 11.30
CA ASN A 16 -12.42 10.35 11.26
C ASN A 16 -12.59 8.86 11.59
N PHE A 17 -13.37 8.51 12.61
CA PHE A 17 -13.60 7.12 12.97
C PHE A 17 -14.22 6.33 11.82
N HIS A 18 -15.28 6.89 11.22
CA HIS A 18 -15.96 6.32 10.07
C HIS A 18 -15.04 6.19 8.85
N GLU A 19 -14.29 7.24 8.50
CA GLU A 19 -13.35 7.20 7.37
C GLU A 19 -12.22 6.18 7.60
N ILE A 20 -11.70 6.07 8.83
CA ILE A 20 -10.71 5.03 9.18
C ILE A 20 -11.27 3.63 8.93
N LEU A 21 -12.51 3.36 9.37
CA LEU A 21 -13.16 2.06 9.14
C LEU A 21 -13.35 1.78 7.64
N GLN A 22 -13.72 2.78 6.84
CA GLN A 22 -13.83 2.65 5.39
C GLN A 22 -12.48 2.34 4.74
N ILE A 23 -11.40 3.05 5.11
CA ILE A 23 -10.06 2.81 4.58
C ILE A 23 -9.58 1.40 4.93
N LEU A 24 -9.77 0.96 6.18
CA LEU A 24 -9.40 -0.39 6.63
C LEU A 24 -10.21 -1.46 5.90
N THR A 25 -11.52 -1.27 5.73
CA THR A 25 -12.38 -2.19 4.98
C THR A 25 -11.90 -2.32 3.54
N SER A 26 -11.69 -1.20 2.84
CA SER A 26 -11.17 -1.17 1.48
C SER A 26 -9.81 -1.88 1.39
N TYR A 27 -8.89 -1.55 2.31
CA TYR A 27 -7.57 -2.18 2.37
C TYR A 27 -7.65 -3.71 2.49
N PHE A 28 -8.50 -4.22 3.39
CA PHE A 28 -8.64 -5.66 3.61
C PHE A 28 -9.27 -6.38 2.43
N VAL A 29 -10.33 -5.83 1.86
CA VAL A 29 -11.00 -6.41 0.69
C VAL A 29 -10.06 -6.41 -0.51
N ARG A 30 -9.41 -5.28 -0.79
CA ARG A 30 -8.44 -5.15 -1.89
C ARG A 30 -7.28 -6.13 -1.77
N ARG A 31 -6.70 -6.29 -0.58
CA ARG A 31 -5.66 -7.30 -0.32
C ARG A 31 -6.19 -8.71 -0.52
N SER A 32 -7.40 -8.97 -0.05
CA SER A 32 -8.09 -10.24 -0.24
C SER A 32 -8.39 -10.53 -1.70
N VAL A 33 -8.53 -9.52 -2.57
CA VAL A 33 -8.64 -9.63 -4.05
C VAL A 33 -7.28 -9.77 -4.73
N CYS A 34 -6.20 -9.19 -4.20
CA CYS A 34 -4.86 -9.28 -4.80
C CYS A 34 -3.99 -10.48 -4.34
N GLY A 35 -4.42 -11.21 -3.32
CA GLY A 35 -3.81 -12.50 -2.92
C GLY A 35 -2.81 -12.34 -1.80
N ASP A 36 -2.87 -11.20 -1.12
CA ASP A 36 -1.91 -10.86 -0.09
C ASP A 36 -2.18 -11.69 1.19
N PRO A 37 -1.15 -12.31 1.80
CA PRO A 37 -1.33 -13.22 2.93
C PRO A 37 -2.02 -12.56 4.15
N SER A 38 -3.00 -13.25 4.73
CA SER A 38 -3.73 -12.80 5.93
C SER A 38 -2.87 -12.68 7.22
N PRO A 39 -1.84 -13.50 7.49
CA PRO A 39 -1.00 -13.32 8.69
C PRO A 39 -0.23 -12.00 8.72
N THR A 40 0.00 -11.41 7.54
CA THR A 40 0.58 -10.06 7.41
C THR A 40 -0.40 -8.99 7.91
N LEU A 41 -1.71 -9.24 7.86
CA LEU A 41 -2.75 -8.29 8.26
C LEU A 41 -2.64 -7.86 9.72
N THR A 42 -2.50 -8.83 10.62
CA THR A 42 -2.35 -8.58 12.05
C THR A 42 -1.05 -7.83 12.33
N ARG A 43 0.04 -8.18 11.62
CA ARG A 43 1.32 -7.47 11.74
C ARG A 43 1.23 -6.03 11.26
N VAL A 44 0.57 -5.80 10.12
CA VAL A 44 0.34 -4.47 9.56
C VAL A 44 -0.48 -3.62 10.53
N LEU A 45 -1.53 -4.16 11.15
CA LEU A 45 -2.32 -3.40 12.12
C LEU A 45 -1.49 -2.96 13.32
N TYR A 46 -0.65 -3.85 13.86
CA TYR A 46 0.23 -3.52 14.97
C TYR A 46 1.32 -2.51 14.59
N SER A 47 1.93 -2.64 13.40
CA SER A 47 2.94 -1.68 12.91
C SER A 47 2.30 -0.33 12.65
N LEU A 48 1.14 -0.30 12.02
CA LEU A 48 0.34 0.89 11.73
C LEU A 48 0.04 1.69 13.00
N TYR A 49 -0.52 1.07 14.03
CA TYR A 49 -0.79 1.80 15.29
C TYR A 49 0.47 2.27 16.02
N ARG A 50 1.58 1.55 15.87
CA ARG A 50 2.87 1.96 16.43
C ARG A 50 3.42 3.18 15.69
N GLN A 51 3.30 3.19 14.36
CA GLN A 51 3.81 4.27 13.51
C GLN A 51 2.94 5.53 13.56
N LEU A 52 1.63 5.40 13.73
CA LEU A 52 0.73 6.54 13.91
C LEU A 52 1.00 7.29 15.22
N GLY A 53 1.59 6.64 16.23
CA GLY A 53 1.92 7.29 17.50
C GLY A 53 0.66 7.81 18.18
N GLU A 54 0.60 9.11 18.45
CA GLU A 54 -0.58 9.81 19.00
C GLU A 54 -1.49 10.43 17.93
N ASP A 55 -1.04 10.55 16.67
CA ASP A 55 -1.81 11.10 15.54
C ASP A 55 -2.64 10.00 14.87
N VAL A 56 -3.67 9.54 15.58
CA VAL A 56 -4.64 8.60 15.02
C VAL A 56 -5.71 9.39 14.26
N SER A 57 -5.50 9.59 12.97
CA SER A 57 -6.45 10.26 12.07
C SER A 57 -6.61 9.53 10.73
N ALA A 58 -7.72 9.76 10.02
CA ALA A 58 -7.91 9.19 8.69
C ALA A 58 -6.83 9.66 7.70
N ASN A 59 -6.40 10.92 7.83
CA ASN A 59 -5.32 11.49 7.02
C ASN A 59 -3.96 10.83 7.30
N ALA A 60 -3.60 10.62 8.57
CA ALA A 60 -2.37 9.92 8.93
C ALA A 60 -2.39 8.46 8.41
N LEU A 61 -3.54 7.79 8.50
CA LEU A 61 -3.73 6.45 7.94
C LEU A 61 -3.53 6.40 6.42
N LYS A 62 -4.16 7.32 5.67
CA LYS A 62 -3.99 7.42 4.20
C LYS A 62 -2.52 7.66 3.83
N ARG A 63 -1.81 8.53 4.55
CA ARG A 63 -0.38 8.79 4.32
C ARG A 63 0.48 7.55 4.58
N TYR A 64 0.25 6.84 5.69
CA TYR A 64 0.97 5.62 6.02
C TYR A 64 0.76 4.54 4.95
N LEU A 65 -0.49 4.22 4.63
CA LEU A 65 -0.83 3.17 3.66
C LEU A 65 -0.42 3.54 2.23
N GLY A 66 -0.49 4.82 1.87
CA GLY A 66 -0.05 5.32 0.57
C GLY A 66 1.48 5.24 0.36
N LYS A 67 2.26 5.39 1.44
CA LYS A 67 3.73 5.19 1.43
C LYS A 67 4.14 3.73 1.60
N SER A 68 3.26 2.86 2.12
CA SER A 68 3.55 1.45 2.39
C SER A 68 3.92 0.66 1.13
N VAL A 69 4.86 -0.29 1.27
CA VAL A 69 5.45 -1.05 0.16
C VAL A 69 5.44 -2.55 0.45
N GLY A 70 5.70 -3.35 -0.59
CA GLY A 70 5.83 -4.81 -0.45
C GLY A 70 4.58 -5.43 0.17
N GLN A 71 4.77 -6.22 1.23
CA GLN A 71 3.68 -6.93 1.88
C GLN A 71 2.70 -6.02 2.64
N GLU A 72 3.02 -4.75 2.90
CA GLU A 72 2.11 -3.79 3.56
C GLU A 72 1.39 -2.87 2.57
N ALA A 73 1.69 -2.97 1.27
CA ALA A 73 1.17 -2.07 0.24
C ALA A 73 -0.37 -2.06 0.17
N PHE A 74 -0.95 -0.87 0.00
CA PHE A 74 -2.37 -0.70 -0.33
C PHE A 74 -2.59 -0.98 -1.83
N PRO A 75 -3.32 -2.04 -2.22
CA PRO A 75 -3.52 -2.34 -3.64
C PRO A 75 -4.32 -1.23 -4.35
N ASN A 76 -3.80 -0.75 -5.48
CA ASN A 76 -4.46 0.25 -6.31
C ASN A 76 -5.45 -0.35 -7.30
N ASP A 77 -6.24 0.51 -7.93
CA ASP A 77 -7.23 0.10 -8.92
C ASP A 77 -6.62 -0.72 -10.07
N ASP A 78 -5.42 -0.37 -10.55
CA ASP A 78 -4.74 -1.15 -11.61
C ASP A 78 -4.43 -2.58 -11.15
N ARG A 79 -3.95 -2.74 -9.91
CA ARG A 79 -3.67 -4.06 -9.32
C ARG A 79 -4.95 -4.85 -9.07
N ILE A 80 -6.06 -4.16 -8.76
CA ILE A 80 -7.37 -4.80 -8.64
C ILE A 80 -7.86 -5.31 -9.99
N LYS A 81 -7.82 -4.48 -11.03
CA LYS A 81 -8.21 -4.87 -12.40
C LYS A 81 -7.42 -6.07 -12.90
N ALA A 82 -6.11 -6.05 -12.70
CA ALA A 82 -5.26 -7.19 -13.03
C ALA A 82 -5.63 -8.45 -12.23
N ALA A 83 -5.94 -8.32 -10.94
CA ALA A 83 -6.30 -9.45 -10.09
C ALA A 83 -7.66 -10.09 -10.46
N PHE A 84 -8.66 -9.29 -10.82
CA PHE A 84 -9.97 -9.79 -11.27
C PHE A 84 -9.86 -10.66 -12.52
N LEU A 85 -8.91 -10.37 -13.42
CA LEU A 85 -8.71 -11.11 -14.66
C LEU A 85 -8.16 -12.52 -14.46
N VAL A 86 -7.29 -12.73 -13.47
CA VAL A 86 -6.50 -13.97 -13.36
C VAL A 86 -6.81 -14.81 -12.12
N ARG A 87 -7.52 -14.25 -11.13
CA ARG A 87 -7.60 -14.89 -9.83
C ARG A 87 -8.79 -15.81 -9.65
N ASN A 88 -8.53 -16.94 -9.00
CA ASN A 88 -9.54 -17.77 -8.36
C ASN A 88 -10.16 -17.04 -7.15
N ALA A 89 -11.31 -16.42 -7.38
CA ALA A 89 -12.08 -15.67 -6.39
C ALA A 89 -12.77 -16.58 -5.35
N TYR A 90 -13.11 -17.82 -5.74
CA TYR A 90 -13.89 -18.73 -4.92
C TYR A 90 -13.15 -19.26 -3.69
N ALA A 91 -11.80 -19.28 -3.72
CA ALA A 91 -10.99 -19.63 -2.55
C ALA A 91 -11.26 -18.72 -1.32
N ALA A 92 -11.88 -17.56 -1.51
CA ALA A 92 -12.32 -16.64 -0.47
C ALA A 92 -13.85 -16.39 -0.55
N ASN A 93 -14.65 -17.47 -0.53
CA ASN A 93 -16.11 -17.44 -0.77
C ASN A 93 -16.85 -16.30 -0.04
N GLN A 94 -16.57 -16.07 1.24
CA GLN A 94 -17.24 -15.00 2.00
C GLN A 94 -16.93 -13.59 1.47
N VAL A 95 -15.67 -13.34 1.08
CA VAL A 95 -15.26 -12.04 0.52
C VAL A 95 -15.82 -11.88 -0.89
N CYS A 96 -15.89 -12.96 -1.68
CA CYS A 96 -16.51 -12.95 -2.99
C CYS A 96 -18.00 -12.57 -2.92
N LYS A 97 -18.78 -13.21 -2.02
CA LYS A 97 -20.19 -12.89 -1.79
C LYS A 97 -20.38 -11.43 -1.42
N PHE A 98 -19.57 -10.94 -0.47
CA PHE A 98 -19.61 -9.54 -0.04
C PHE A 98 -19.32 -8.58 -1.19
N ILE A 99 -18.28 -8.84 -1.99
CA ILE A 99 -17.93 -8.01 -3.15
C ILE A 99 -19.08 -7.94 -4.16
N LEU A 100 -19.64 -9.09 -4.54
CA LEU A 100 -20.74 -9.14 -5.50
C LEU A 100 -21.97 -8.40 -4.96
N LEU A 101 -22.28 -8.55 -3.66
CA LEU A 101 -23.42 -7.85 -3.05
C LEU A 101 -23.24 -6.33 -3.06
N GLU A 102 -22.03 -5.83 -2.79
CA GLU A 102 -21.76 -4.40 -2.84
C GLU A 102 -21.74 -3.85 -4.28
N ILE A 103 -21.34 -4.65 -5.27
CA ILE A 103 -21.49 -4.30 -6.69
C ILE A 103 -22.97 -4.24 -7.09
N GLU A 104 -23.78 -5.22 -6.67
CA GLU A 104 -25.23 -5.25 -6.93
C GLU A 104 -25.90 -3.96 -6.44
N LYS A 105 -25.56 -3.51 -5.24
CA LYS A 105 -26.09 -2.28 -4.62
C LYS A 105 -25.79 -0.99 -5.39
N LEU A 106 -24.85 -1.00 -6.36
CA LEU A 106 -24.58 0.17 -7.20
C LEU A 106 -25.74 0.51 -8.13
N SER A 107 -26.46 -0.51 -8.59
CA SER A 107 -27.52 -0.37 -9.59
C SER A 107 -28.88 -0.85 -9.11
N ASN A 108 -28.93 -1.63 -8.01
CA ASN A 108 -30.16 -2.12 -7.41
C ASN A 108 -30.36 -1.48 -6.03
N ALA A 109 -31.35 -0.61 -5.90
CA ALA A 109 -31.63 0.11 -4.65
C ALA A 109 -32.23 -0.80 -3.56
N GLU A 110 -32.88 -1.90 -3.94
CA GLU A 110 -33.54 -2.84 -3.03
C GLU A 110 -33.14 -4.29 -3.38
N PRO A 111 -31.85 -4.65 -3.25
CA PRO A 111 -31.41 -5.99 -3.55
C PRO A 111 -32.01 -7.00 -2.56
N PRO A 112 -32.17 -8.27 -2.94
CA PRO A 112 -32.57 -9.31 -2.02
C PRO A 112 -31.66 -9.39 -0.79
N ARG A 113 -32.22 -9.81 0.34
CA ARG A 113 -31.45 -9.96 1.58
C ARG A 113 -30.29 -10.94 1.39
N GLU A 114 -29.12 -10.57 1.90
CA GLU A 114 -27.89 -11.37 1.82
C GLU A 114 -28.06 -12.82 2.29
N GLU A 115 -28.86 -13.03 3.33
CA GLU A 115 -29.18 -14.35 3.91
C GLU A 115 -29.86 -15.31 2.93
N ASN A 116 -30.51 -14.78 1.90
CA ASN A 116 -31.21 -15.55 0.87
C ASN A 116 -30.38 -15.74 -0.40
N LEU A 117 -29.17 -15.18 -0.46
CA LEU A 117 -28.31 -15.20 -1.64
C LEU A 117 -27.11 -16.10 -1.40
N GLU A 118 -26.65 -16.79 -2.42
CA GLU A 118 -25.42 -17.56 -2.38
C GLU A 118 -24.60 -17.31 -3.65
N VAL A 119 -23.30 -17.56 -3.59
CA VAL A 119 -22.44 -17.46 -4.77
C VAL A 119 -22.72 -18.65 -5.68
N GLU A 120 -23.08 -18.37 -6.92
CA GLU A 120 -23.37 -19.33 -7.97
C GLU A 120 -22.34 -19.24 -9.10
N HIS A 121 -21.99 -20.39 -9.66
CA HIS A 121 -21.14 -20.47 -10.85
C HIS A 121 -22.02 -20.50 -12.09
N PHE A 122 -21.81 -19.57 -13.02
CA PHE A 122 -22.59 -19.56 -14.26
C PHE A 122 -22.23 -20.77 -15.13
N TYR A 123 -20.96 -20.94 -15.50
CA TYR A 123 -20.42 -22.24 -15.92
C TYR A 123 -20.36 -23.18 -14.71
N PRO A 124 -21.12 -24.30 -14.68
CA PRO A 124 -21.26 -25.12 -13.49
C PRO A 124 -19.96 -25.80 -13.04
N LYS A 125 -19.83 -26.06 -11.73
CA LYS A 125 -18.73 -26.89 -11.18
C LYS A 125 -18.75 -28.34 -11.68
N THR A 126 -19.93 -28.85 -12.02
CA THR A 126 -20.15 -30.18 -12.62
C THR A 126 -20.76 -30.01 -14.01
N PRO A 127 -19.97 -29.52 -14.99
CA PRO A 127 -20.48 -29.17 -16.30
C PRO A 127 -20.91 -30.42 -17.09
N THR A 128 -21.92 -30.25 -17.94
CA THR A 128 -22.33 -31.25 -18.92
C THR A 128 -21.38 -31.21 -20.13
N GLN A 129 -21.46 -32.20 -21.02
CA GLN A 129 -20.69 -32.17 -22.26
C GLN A 129 -21.05 -30.96 -23.13
N GLU A 130 -22.33 -30.57 -23.15
CA GLU A 130 -22.82 -29.36 -23.82
C GLU A 130 -22.10 -28.08 -23.38
N TRP A 131 -21.83 -27.94 -22.08
CA TRP A 131 -21.06 -26.81 -21.56
C TRP A 131 -19.60 -26.83 -22.03
N ARG A 132 -18.96 -28.01 -22.07
CA ARG A 132 -17.59 -28.16 -22.55
C ARG A 132 -17.47 -27.85 -24.04
N ASP A 133 -18.42 -28.34 -24.83
CA ASP A 133 -18.48 -28.08 -26.27
C ASP A 133 -18.68 -26.58 -26.54
N ARG A 134 -19.48 -25.89 -25.72
CA ARG A 134 -19.72 -24.44 -25.84
C ARG A 134 -18.48 -23.60 -25.55
N VAL A 135 -17.78 -23.86 -24.45
CA VAL A 135 -16.60 -23.05 -24.07
C VAL A 135 -15.37 -23.35 -24.92
N GLY A 136 -15.38 -24.46 -25.67
CA GLY A 136 -14.28 -24.89 -26.53
C GLY A 136 -13.10 -25.44 -25.73
N ASP A 137 -12.14 -24.59 -25.37
CA ASP A 137 -10.99 -24.97 -24.54
C ASP A 137 -11.39 -25.14 -23.07
N TYR A 138 -12.18 -26.18 -22.81
CA TYR A 138 -12.75 -26.44 -21.51
C TYR A 138 -11.70 -26.83 -20.47
N PHE A 139 -10.57 -27.40 -20.87
CA PHE A 139 -9.49 -27.74 -19.93
C PHE A 139 -8.90 -26.48 -19.30
N THR A 140 -8.51 -25.51 -20.12
CA THR A 140 -8.02 -24.22 -19.64
C THR A 140 -9.11 -23.47 -18.87
N PHE A 141 -10.37 -23.51 -19.36
CA PHE A 141 -11.49 -22.89 -18.66
C PHE A 141 -11.69 -23.47 -17.25
N GLU A 142 -11.82 -24.79 -17.13
CA GLU A 142 -12.07 -25.47 -15.86
C GLU A 142 -10.91 -25.26 -14.86
N GLN A 143 -9.66 -25.20 -15.36
CA GLN A 143 -8.47 -25.02 -14.53
C GLN A 143 -8.31 -23.57 -14.03
N ASP A 144 -8.41 -22.58 -14.92
CA ASP A 144 -7.99 -21.21 -14.65
C ASP A 144 -9.17 -20.22 -14.49
N TYR A 145 -10.31 -20.50 -15.13
CA TYR A 145 -11.42 -19.54 -15.24
C TYR A 145 -12.70 -19.96 -14.49
N LEU A 146 -12.82 -21.23 -14.09
CA LEU A 146 -14.00 -21.75 -13.38
C LEU A 146 -14.36 -20.90 -12.15
N ASN A 147 -13.36 -20.50 -11.37
CA ASN A 147 -13.55 -19.76 -10.13
C ASN A 147 -13.24 -18.27 -10.27
N ASN A 148 -13.15 -17.76 -11.50
CA ASN A 148 -12.87 -16.36 -11.77
C ASN A 148 -14.13 -15.51 -11.53
N PHE A 149 -13.99 -14.25 -11.08
CA PHE A 149 -15.11 -13.36 -10.80
C PHE A 149 -16.12 -13.26 -11.96
N GLY A 150 -15.62 -13.24 -13.20
CA GLY A 150 -16.47 -13.22 -14.40
C GLY A 150 -17.39 -14.43 -14.53
N ASN A 151 -17.05 -15.58 -13.95
CA ASN A 151 -17.90 -16.76 -13.93
C ASN A 151 -18.82 -16.85 -12.69
N LEU A 152 -18.65 -15.96 -11.70
CA LEU A 152 -19.38 -16.00 -10.44
C LEU A 152 -20.49 -14.94 -10.40
N THR A 153 -21.61 -15.29 -9.77
CA THR A 153 -22.72 -14.38 -9.53
C THR A 153 -23.44 -14.67 -8.22
N LEU A 154 -24.45 -13.89 -7.89
CA LEU A 154 -25.36 -14.15 -6.79
C LEU A 154 -26.65 -14.80 -7.29
N SER A 155 -27.19 -15.74 -6.51
CA SER A 155 -28.52 -16.29 -6.75
C SER A 155 -29.16 -16.76 -5.45
N GLY A 156 -30.47 -16.59 -5.34
CA GLY A 156 -31.29 -17.20 -4.29
C GLY A 156 -31.95 -18.52 -4.71
N GLN A 157 -31.59 -19.03 -5.88
CA GLN A 157 -32.19 -20.20 -6.51
C GLN A 157 -31.11 -21.20 -6.98
N ASN A 158 -29.98 -21.32 -6.28
CA ASN A 158 -28.85 -22.18 -6.70
C ASN A 158 -29.27 -23.62 -6.97
N GLN A 159 -30.21 -24.16 -6.18
CA GLN A 159 -30.76 -25.51 -6.41
C GLN A 159 -31.45 -25.64 -7.76
N LYS A 160 -32.09 -24.58 -8.26
CA LYS A 160 -32.74 -24.56 -9.57
C LYS A 160 -31.74 -24.34 -10.70
N LEU A 161 -30.68 -23.56 -10.51
CA LEU A 161 -29.68 -23.27 -11.55
C LEU A 161 -28.68 -24.42 -11.74
N SER A 162 -27.97 -24.84 -10.69
CA SER A 162 -27.09 -26.02 -10.62
C SER A 162 -26.31 -26.30 -11.92
N ASN A 163 -26.38 -27.52 -12.45
CA ASN A 163 -25.73 -27.97 -13.68
C ASN A 163 -26.64 -27.93 -14.92
N LYS A 164 -27.66 -27.06 -14.92
CA LYS A 164 -28.53 -26.88 -16.11
C LYS A 164 -27.73 -26.34 -17.29
N SER A 165 -28.29 -26.52 -18.49
CA SER A 165 -27.73 -25.96 -19.72
C SER A 165 -27.67 -24.44 -19.67
N TYR A 166 -26.87 -23.87 -20.57
CA TYR A 166 -26.72 -22.42 -20.72
C TYR A 166 -28.08 -21.73 -20.89
N GLU A 167 -28.87 -22.18 -21.84
CA GLU A 167 -30.19 -21.62 -22.17
C GLU A 167 -31.14 -21.71 -20.98
N ALA A 168 -31.12 -22.84 -20.27
CA ALA A 168 -31.97 -23.03 -19.11
C ALA A 168 -31.56 -22.13 -17.93
N LYS A 169 -30.25 -21.85 -17.76
CA LYS A 169 -29.79 -20.87 -16.76
C LYS A 169 -30.21 -19.46 -17.14
N ILE A 170 -30.05 -19.06 -18.39
CA ILE A 170 -30.49 -17.75 -18.88
C ILE A 170 -31.99 -17.57 -18.67
N ALA A 171 -32.82 -18.52 -19.12
CA ALA A 171 -34.26 -18.45 -18.97
C ALA A 171 -34.69 -18.35 -17.50
N LEU A 172 -34.04 -19.09 -16.59
CA LEU A 172 -34.32 -19.00 -15.16
C LEU A 172 -33.89 -17.66 -14.55
N MET A 173 -32.78 -17.08 -15.03
CA MET A 173 -32.36 -15.75 -14.61
C MET A 173 -33.33 -14.69 -15.11
N GLU A 174 -33.78 -14.75 -16.36
CA GLU A 174 -34.81 -13.84 -16.91
C GLU A 174 -36.13 -13.94 -16.14
N GLU A 175 -36.56 -15.15 -15.78
CA GLU A 175 -37.85 -15.39 -15.14
C GLU A 175 -37.87 -15.01 -13.64
N TYR A 176 -36.74 -15.19 -12.93
CA TYR A 176 -36.74 -15.16 -11.47
C TYR A 176 -35.67 -14.26 -10.82
N SER A 177 -34.73 -13.70 -11.58
CA SER A 177 -33.65 -12.89 -10.99
C SER A 177 -34.11 -11.46 -10.72
N SER A 178 -34.16 -11.09 -9.45
CA SER A 178 -34.24 -9.68 -9.03
C SER A 178 -32.86 -9.03 -8.85
N LEU A 179 -31.81 -9.67 -9.37
CA LEU A 179 -30.42 -9.21 -9.29
C LEU A 179 -29.94 -8.67 -10.63
N HIS A 180 -29.51 -7.41 -10.66
CA HIS A 180 -28.98 -6.74 -11.85
C HIS A 180 -27.62 -7.30 -12.29
N LEU A 181 -26.85 -7.90 -11.37
CA LEU A 181 -25.63 -8.65 -11.69
C LEU A 181 -25.84 -9.74 -12.74
N ASN A 182 -27.04 -10.32 -12.80
CA ASN A 182 -27.38 -11.38 -13.73
C ASN A 182 -27.77 -10.86 -15.12
N ASP A 183 -28.11 -9.57 -15.24
CA ASP A 183 -28.44 -8.93 -16.51
C ASP A 183 -27.28 -9.00 -17.51
N TYR A 184 -26.04 -9.06 -17.02
CA TYR A 184 -24.88 -9.26 -17.88
C TYR A 184 -25.00 -10.57 -18.66
N PHE A 185 -25.43 -11.67 -18.04
CA PHE A 185 -25.57 -12.94 -18.73
C PHE A 185 -26.73 -12.91 -19.73
N ILE A 186 -27.86 -12.29 -19.33
CA ILE A 186 -29.08 -12.17 -20.15
C ILE A 186 -28.82 -11.36 -21.42
N ASN A 187 -28.06 -10.27 -21.31
CA ASN A 187 -27.80 -9.37 -22.44
C ASN A 187 -26.64 -9.82 -23.33
N ASN A 188 -25.86 -10.83 -22.92
CA ASN A 188 -24.68 -11.32 -23.66
C ASN A 188 -24.83 -12.81 -24.01
N THR A 189 -25.95 -13.17 -24.64
CA THR A 189 -26.38 -14.58 -24.82
C THR A 189 -25.76 -15.34 -25.99
N HIS A 190 -24.94 -14.69 -26.81
CA HIS A 190 -24.48 -15.26 -28.08
C HIS A 190 -23.34 -16.28 -27.93
N SER A 191 -22.53 -16.17 -26.88
CA SER A 191 -21.39 -17.04 -26.62
C SER A 191 -21.04 -17.05 -25.13
N TRP A 192 -20.33 -18.10 -24.71
CA TRP A 192 -19.70 -18.12 -23.39
C TRP A 192 -18.45 -18.98 -23.42
N GLY A 193 -17.31 -18.38 -23.13
CA GLY A 193 -16.02 -19.00 -23.06
C GLY A 193 -15.04 -18.13 -22.26
N ILE A 194 -13.75 -18.38 -22.46
CA ILE A 194 -12.68 -17.70 -21.70
C ILE A 194 -12.72 -16.18 -21.91
N GLU A 195 -12.95 -15.72 -23.14
CA GLU A 195 -12.93 -14.29 -23.45
C GLU A 195 -14.13 -13.56 -22.86
N GLU A 196 -15.32 -14.17 -22.84
CA GLU A 196 -16.50 -13.60 -22.18
C GLU A 196 -16.34 -13.54 -20.65
N VAL A 197 -15.71 -14.56 -20.05
CA VAL A 197 -15.36 -14.52 -18.62
C VAL A 197 -14.41 -13.37 -18.32
N LYS A 198 -13.35 -13.19 -19.12
CA LYS A 198 -12.42 -12.06 -18.95
C LYS A 198 -13.13 -10.72 -19.10
N ALA A 199 -13.94 -10.55 -20.14
CA ALA A 199 -14.69 -9.32 -20.39
C ALA A 199 -15.62 -8.98 -19.22
N ARG A 200 -16.32 -9.99 -18.67
CA ARG A 200 -17.15 -9.79 -17.47
C ARG A 200 -16.30 -9.49 -16.23
N SER A 201 -15.13 -10.11 -16.08
CA SER A 201 -14.22 -9.79 -14.98
C SER A 201 -13.71 -8.36 -15.02
N GLU A 202 -13.40 -7.83 -16.21
CA GLU A 202 -13.03 -6.42 -16.39
C GLU A 202 -14.20 -5.50 -16.01
N TYR A 203 -15.41 -5.81 -16.50
CA TYR A 203 -16.62 -5.09 -16.12
C TYR A 203 -16.83 -5.08 -14.60
N LEU A 204 -16.73 -6.23 -13.94
CA LEU A 204 -16.88 -6.32 -12.47
C LEU A 204 -15.76 -5.61 -11.72
N ALA A 205 -14.52 -5.59 -12.25
CA ALA A 205 -13.42 -4.84 -11.66
C ALA A 205 -13.69 -3.32 -11.71
N ASP A 206 -14.24 -2.83 -12.82
CA ASP A 206 -14.64 -1.43 -12.94
C ASP A 206 -15.78 -1.09 -11.98
N GLN A 207 -16.76 -1.98 -11.80
CA GLN A 207 -17.81 -1.79 -10.80
C GLN A 207 -17.25 -1.82 -9.37
N PHE A 208 -16.34 -2.75 -9.06
CA PHE A 208 -15.67 -2.83 -7.76
C PHE A 208 -15.00 -1.51 -7.38
N CYS A 209 -14.31 -0.86 -8.31
CA CYS A 209 -13.64 0.43 -8.08
C CYS A 209 -14.63 1.58 -7.82
N GLN A 210 -15.91 1.43 -8.21
CA GLN A 210 -16.96 2.43 -7.95
C GLN A 210 -17.63 2.25 -6.59
N VAL A 211 -17.54 1.05 -5.99
CA VAL A 211 -18.11 0.77 -4.66
C VAL A 211 -17.46 1.66 -3.60
N GLY A 212 -18.30 2.41 -2.87
CA GLY A 212 -17.84 3.35 -1.82
C GLY A 212 -16.95 2.71 -0.76
N LEU A 213 -17.28 1.48 -0.33
CA LEU A 213 -16.52 0.71 0.66
C LEU A 213 -15.15 0.22 0.16
N PHE A 214 -14.97 0.15 -1.16
CA PHE A 214 -13.76 -0.39 -1.78
C PHE A 214 -12.97 0.70 -2.50
N LYS A 215 -13.23 1.97 -2.21
CA LYS A 215 -12.54 3.09 -2.86
C LYS A 215 -11.04 3.06 -2.66
N ASP A 216 -10.38 3.60 -3.65
CA ASP A 216 -8.94 3.74 -3.62
C ASP A 216 -8.49 4.91 -2.74
N LEU A 217 -7.23 4.89 -2.31
CA LEU A 217 -6.61 6.06 -1.72
C LEU A 217 -6.53 7.20 -2.76
N PRO A 218 -6.86 8.45 -2.37
CA PRO A 218 -6.70 9.59 -3.25
C PRO A 218 -5.26 9.75 -3.74
N LYS A 219 -5.10 10.30 -4.95
CA LYS A 219 -3.79 10.39 -5.62
C LYS A 219 -2.76 11.18 -4.80
N GLU A 220 -3.17 12.18 -4.02
CA GLU A 220 -2.24 12.93 -3.17
C GLU A 220 -1.61 12.12 -2.02
N TYR A 221 -2.22 11.00 -1.63
CA TYR A 221 -1.62 10.10 -0.62
C TYR A 221 -0.75 9.01 -1.27
N ARG A 222 -0.90 8.82 -2.58
CA ARG A 222 -0.15 7.85 -3.40
C ARG A 222 1.22 8.37 -3.82
N THR A 223 1.40 9.69 -3.81
CA THR A 223 2.70 10.30 -4.08
C THR A 223 3.63 9.97 -2.93
N ARG A 224 4.54 9.03 -3.18
CA ARG A 224 5.71 8.88 -2.33
C ARG A 224 6.55 10.12 -2.54
N GLU A 225 6.77 10.88 -1.48
CA GLU A 225 7.92 11.77 -1.44
C GLU A 225 9.13 10.86 -1.64
N LEU A 226 9.72 10.89 -2.84
CA LEU A 226 10.90 10.12 -3.23
C LEU A 226 12.17 10.62 -2.53
N HIS A 227 12.00 11.20 -1.36
CA HIS A 227 13.00 11.97 -0.65
C HIS A 227 13.31 11.20 0.62
N LYS A 228 14.40 10.44 0.57
CA LYS A 228 15.04 10.01 1.80
C LYS A 228 15.52 11.26 2.54
N THR A 229 15.58 11.17 3.85
CA THR A 229 16.09 12.22 4.71
C THR A 229 17.31 11.70 5.49
N LEU A 230 17.95 12.56 6.29
CA LEU A 230 19.01 12.10 7.19
C LEU A 230 18.48 11.28 8.39
N ASP A 231 17.16 11.15 8.54
CA ASP A 231 16.52 10.23 9.51
C ASP A 231 16.44 8.78 8.96
N ASP A 232 16.59 8.60 7.64
CA ASP A 232 16.45 7.31 6.95
C ASP A 232 17.77 6.52 6.82
N ASP A 233 17.69 5.21 6.55
CA ASP A 233 18.85 4.39 6.21
C ASP A 233 19.37 4.69 4.79
N LEU A 234 20.60 5.19 4.70
CA LEU A 234 21.27 5.60 3.46
C LEU A 234 22.16 4.52 2.82
N THR A 235 22.24 3.30 3.39
CA THR A 235 23.20 2.24 3.01
C THR A 235 23.20 1.89 1.51
N SER A 236 22.08 2.07 0.81
CA SER A 236 21.97 1.83 -0.64
C SER A 236 21.35 3.00 -1.40
N HIS A 237 21.47 4.22 -0.87
CA HIS A 237 20.94 5.41 -1.53
C HIS A 237 21.92 5.94 -2.59
N ASN A 238 21.44 6.23 -3.79
CA ASN A 238 22.23 6.88 -4.83
C ASN A 238 22.25 8.40 -4.58
N LEU A 239 23.11 8.83 -3.67
CA LEU A 239 23.20 10.22 -3.25
C LEU A 239 23.74 11.13 -4.38
N GLN A 240 22.97 12.16 -4.75
CA GLN A 240 23.36 13.18 -5.72
C GLN A 240 23.29 14.60 -5.15
N SER A 241 22.35 14.83 -4.22
CA SER A 241 22.13 16.14 -3.63
C SER A 241 21.57 16.06 -2.21
N VAL A 242 21.67 17.16 -1.49
CA VAL A 242 20.96 17.39 -0.24
C VAL A 242 20.23 18.72 -0.32
N LYS A 243 18.94 18.73 0.01
CA LYS A 243 18.15 19.93 0.26
C LYS A 243 18.19 20.19 1.77
N LEU A 244 18.69 21.37 2.12
CA LEU A 244 18.86 21.85 3.48
C LEU A 244 17.55 22.45 4.03
N PRO A 245 17.41 22.63 5.36
CA PRO A 245 16.17 23.15 5.95
C PRO A 245 15.79 24.56 5.47
N ASN A 246 16.78 25.39 5.07
CA ASN A 246 16.53 26.70 4.45
C ASN A 246 16.02 26.63 3.00
N GLY A 247 15.77 25.42 2.47
CA GLY A 247 15.28 25.18 1.12
C GLY A 247 16.37 25.12 0.03
N GLN A 248 17.61 25.48 0.34
CA GLN A 248 18.72 25.42 -0.61
C GLN A 248 19.11 23.98 -0.92
N ARG A 249 19.41 23.70 -2.19
CA ARG A 249 19.92 22.39 -2.63
C ARG A 249 21.40 22.49 -2.93
N GLN A 250 22.18 21.59 -2.34
CA GLN A 250 23.61 21.44 -2.61
C GLN A 250 23.89 20.09 -3.26
N MET A 251 24.92 20.03 -4.10
CA MET A 251 25.40 18.77 -4.65
C MET A 251 26.12 17.97 -3.55
N ALA A 252 25.76 16.70 -3.43
CA ALA A 252 26.39 15.77 -2.51
C ALA A 252 26.41 14.40 -3.17
N ARG A 253 27.50 14.05 -3.84
CA ARG A 253 27.64 12.82 -4.63
C ARG A 253 28.29 11.68 -3.85
N ASN A 254 28.81 11.99 -2.67
CA ASN A 254 29.52 11.07 -1.80
C ASN A 254 29.38 11.51 -0.34
N ALA A 255 29.80 10.63 0.59
CA ALA A 255 29.72 10.89 2.02
C ALA A 255 30.50 12.15 2.46
N LYS A 256 31.63 12.46 1.82
CA LYS A 256 32.42 13.66 2.12
C LYS A 256 31.62 14.93 1.81
N GLU A 257 31.05 15.01 0.61
CA GLU A 257 30.24 16.16 0.19
C GLU A 257 28.97 16.30 1.04
N LEU A 258 28.34 15.20 1.43
CA LEU A 258 27.18 15.21 2.34
C LEU A 258 27.55 15.83 3.69
N VAL A 259 28.63 15.35 4.30
CA VAL A 259 29.14 15.87 5.58
C VAL A 259 29.46 17.36 5.46
N SER A 260 30.16 17.78 4.40
CA SER A 260 30.47 19.19 4.17
C SER A 260 29.21 20.05 4.06
N ALA A 261 28.22 19.63 3.26
CA ALA A 261 26.98 20.39 3.07
C ALA A 261 26.20 20.55 4.38
N VAL A 262 26.05 19.47 5.14
CA VAL A 262 25.30 19.47 6.41
C VAL A 262 26.02 20.28 7.48
N ILE A 263 27.31 20.04 7.70
CA ILE A 263 28.04 20.74 8.77
C ILE A 263 28.23 22.22 8.43
N ASN A 264 28.48 22.59 7.17
CA ASN A 264 28.52 24.01 6.80
C ASN A 264 27.18 24.70 7.07
N TYR A 265 26.06 24.04 6.77
CA TYR A 265 24.74 24.55 7.12
C TYR A 265 24.59 24.76 8.63
N LEU A 266 25.01 23.80 9.46
CA LEU A 266 24.97 23.93 10.92
C LEU A 266 25.86 25.09 11.41
N LEU A 267 27.07 25.23 10.89
CA LEU A 267 27.99 26.31 11.25
C LEU A 267 27.49 27.70 10.81
N GLU A 268 26.68 27.78 9.77
CA GLU A 268 26.08 29.02 9.28
C GLU A 268 24.77 29.38 9.99
N ASN A 269 23.95 28.39 10.37
CA ASN A 269 22.56 28.61 10.80
C ASN A 269 22.27 28.16 12.25
N ALA A 270 23.14 27.35 12.85
CA ALA A 270 22.96 26.75 14.19
C ALA A 270 24.29 26.63 14.95
N ARG A 271 25.17 27.63 14.79
CA ARG A 271 26.56 27.56 15.28
C ARG A 271 26.66 27.38 16.79
N GLU A 272 25.91 28.15 17.57
CA GLU A 272 25.95 28.07 19.03
C GLU A 272 25.52 26.68 19.54
N ALA A 273 24.49 26.11 18.92
CA ALA A 273 24.02 24.76 19.23
C ALA A 273 25.07 23.71 18.85
N PHE A 274 25.71 23.85 17.68
CA PHE A 274 26.80 22.97 17.25
C PHE A 274 27.99 23.02 18.22
N GLU A 275 28.46 24.21 18.58
CA GLU A 275 29.58 24.39 19.51
C GLU A 275 29.21 23.83 20.90
N SER A 276 28.03 24.14 21.42
CA SER A 276 27.54 23.61 22.70
C SER A 276 27.45 22.08 22.71
N TYR A 277 26.99 21.47 21.62
CA TYR A 277 26.86 20.02 21.55
C TYR A 277 28.22 19.31 21.44
N THR A 278 29.23 19.96 20.84
CA THR A 278 30.54 19.36 20.54
C THR A 278 31.66 19.72 21.52
N ASP A 279 31.34 20.45 22.59
CA ASP A 279 32.30 20.98 23.58
C ASP A 279 32.88 19.90 24.52
N ASP A 280 32.17 18.80 24.79
CA ASP A 280 32.54 17.84 25.84
C ASP A 280 33.38 16.63 25.36
N GLU A 281 33.91 16.67 24.13
CA GLU A 281 34.61 15.56 23.43
C GLU A 281 33.83 14.22 23.38
N SER A 282 32.53 14.18 23.74
CA SER A 282 31.77 12.92 23.77
C SER A 282 31.44 12.40 22.37
N GLN A 283 31.35 13.28 21.37
CA GLN A 283 31.10 12.94 19.98
C GLN A 283 32.37 12.46 19.29
N ARG A 284 32.55 11.13 19.23
CA ARG A 284 33.71 10.48 18.60
C ARG A 284 33.94 10.83 17.12
N TYR A 285 32.95 11.44 16.48
CA TYR A 285 32.98 11.83 15.07
C TYR A 285 33.34 13.29 14.82
N ILE A 286 33.49 14.12 15.85
CA ILE A 286 34.10 15.46 15.77
C ILE A 286 35.43 15.41 16.52
N CYS A 287 36.50 15.87 15.88
CA CYS A 287 37.84 15.82 16.45
C CYS A 287 38.56 17.16 16.27
N TRP A 288 39.01 17.74 17.39
CA TRP A 288 39.71 19.02 17.45
C TRP A 288 41.25 18.88 17.37
N ASP A 289 41.78 17.66 17.46
CA ASP A 289 43.22 17.37 17.48
C ASP A 289 43.67 16.68 16.19
N LYS A 290 44.46 17.39 15.39
CA LYS A 290 45.01 16.90 14.11
C LYS A 290 45.86 15.63 14.26
N ALA A 291 46.61 15.48 15.35
CA ALA A 291 47.45 14.30 15.58
C ALA A 291 46.58 13.07 15.87
N LYS A 292 45.50 13.22 16.64
CA LYS A 292 44.51 12.15 16.87
C LYS A 292 43.84 11.71 15.56
N VAL A 293 43.58 12.64 14.64
CA VAL A 293 43.00 12.34 13.32
C VAL A 293 43.97 11.50 12.48
N GLN A 294 45.24 11.86 12.42
CA GLN A 294 46.26 11.12 11.65
C GLN A 294 46.40 9.67 12.13
N LEU A 295 46.26 9.41 13.43
CA LEU A 295 46.28 8.05 13.98
C LEU A 295 45.04 7.22 13.60
N ARG A 296 43.93 7.89 13.27
CA ARG A 296 42.66 7.25 12.86
C ARG A 296 42.53 7.13 11.36
N ASP A 297 43.37 7.82 10.59
CA ASP A 297 43.32 7.86 9.13
C ASP A 297 43.88 6.56 8.54
N ARG A 298 42.97 5.64 8.23
CA ARG A 298 43.24 4.31 7.68
C ARG A 298 42.17 3.95 6.67
N ASP A 299 42.43 2.95 5.83
CA ASP A 299 41.48 2.48 4.81
C ASP A 299 40.07 2.27 5.38
N GLY A 300 39.07 2.86 4.72
CA GLY A 300 37.67 2.85 5.14
C GLY A 300 37.26 3.96 6.12
N THR A 301 38.19 4.83 6.52
CA THR A 301 37.89 6.02 7.34
C THR A 301 37.61 7.22 6.44
N LEU A 302 36.53 7.92 6.72
CA LEU A 302 36.20 9.22 6.15
C LEU A 302 36.70 10.31 7.09
N VAL A 303 37.61 11.15 6.59
CA VAL A 303 38.06 12.37 7.26
C VAL A 303 37.66 13.59 6.43
N VAL A 304 36.91 14.50 7.02
CA VAL A 304 36.49 15.77 6.38
C VAL A 304 37.02 16.94 7.21
N PRO A 305 38.02 17.70 6.71
CA PRO A 305 38.60 18.80 7.46
C PRO A 305 37.73 20.06 7.36
N PHE A 306 37.56 20.75 8.49
CA PHE A 306 36.95 22.08 8.60
C PHE A 306 38.00 23.06 9.14
N GLU A 307 39.08 23.27 8.37
CA GLU A 307 40.30 23.96 8.81
C GLU A 307 40.04 25.36 9.38
N LYS A 308 39.10 26.10 8.78
CA LYS A 308 38.67 27.43 9.26
C LYS A 308 38.18 27.42 10.71
N TYR A 309 37.62 26.29 11.15
CA TYR A 309 37.04 26.09 12.47
C TYR A 309 37.91 25.21 13.38
N GLY A 310 39.04 24.68 12.87
CA GLY A 310 40.01 23.93 13.67
C GLY A 310 39.61 22.50 14.02
N PHE A 311 38.60 21.92 13.37
CA PHE A 311 38.16 20.54 13.64
C PHE A 311 38.06 19.68 12.38
N TYR A 312 37.87 18.38 12.60
CA TYR A 312 37.72 17.36 11.58
C TYR A 312 36.51 16.49 11.90
N PHE A 313 35.71 16.16 10.89
CA PHE A 313 34.74 15.09 11.00
C PHE A 313 35.43 13.75 10.68
N VAL A 314 35.29 12.75 11.55
CA VAL A 314 35.95 11.45 11.42
C VAL A 314 34.95 10.31 11.62
N SER A 315 34.69 9.52 10.59
CA SER A 315 33.76 8.39 10.66
C SER A 315 34.22 7.20 9.81
N ASN A 316 33.58 6.05 9.95
CA ASN A 316 33.62 5.03 8.91
C ASN A 316 32.95 5.58 7.65
N ALA A 317 33.49 5.31 6.46
CA ALA A 317 33.01 5.89 5.21
C ALA A 317 31.65 5.35 4.71
N SER A 318 31.09 4.32 5.36
CA SER A 318 29.78 3.79 4.98
C SER A 318 28.66 4.82 5.20
N TYR A 319 27.69 4.84 4.28
CA TYR A 319 26.53 5.73 4.41
C TYR A 319 25.70 5.46 5.65
N GLN A 320 25.70 4.23 6.16
CA GLN A 320 25.05 3.89 7.42
C GLN A 320 25.66 4.66 8.59
N THR A 321 26.99 4.59 8.76
CA THR A 321 27.67 5.25 9.88
C THR A 321 27.68 6.76 9.71
N VAL A 322 27.95 7.26 8.50
CA VAL A 322 27.91 8.70 8.22
C VAL A 322 26.51 9.27 8.45
N GLY A 323 25.47 8.59 7.97
CA GLY A 323 24.08 8.99 8.20
C GLY A 323 23.73 9.04 9.68
N SER A 324 24.07 8.00 10.45
CA SER A 324 23.83 7.99 11.90
C SER A 324 24.54 9.14 12.62
N ASN A 325 25.82 9.37 12.34
CA ASN A 325 26.57 10.44 13.00
C ASN A 325 26.03 11.83 12.65
N LEU A 326 25.61 12.06 11.40
CA LEU A 326 24.98 13.31 11.00
C LEU A 326 23.60 13.48 11.65
N ARG A 327 22.79 12.42 11.74
CA ARG A 327 21.51 12.43 12.45
C ARG A 327 21.70 12.83 13.91
N ASP A 328 22.64 12.18 14.60
CA ASP A 328 22.91 12.42 16.02
C ASP A 328 23.43 13.86 16.23
N LEU A 329 24.29 14.36 15.33
CA LEU A 329 24.75 15.76 15.33
C LEU A 329 23.61 16.76 15.13
N ILE A 330 22.70 16.51 14.20
CA ILE A 330 21.55 17.39 13.91
C ILE A 330 20.60 17.43 15.10
N LEU A 331 20.30 16.28 15.70
CA LEU A 331 19.48 16.19 16.92
C LEU A 331 20.16 16.92 18.08
N GLY A 332 21.48 16.81 18.21
CA GLY A 332 22.26 17.53 19.20
C GLY A 332 22.23 19.06 19.03
N CYS A 333 21.97 19.54 17.81
CA CYS A 333 21.80 20.96 17.51
C CYS A 333 20.33 21.44 17.59
N ASP A 334 19.44 20.64 18.20
CA ASP A 334 17.99 20.91 18.31
C ASP A 334 17.28 21.10 16.94
N LEU A 335 17.78 20.42 15.90
CA LEU A 335 17.19 20.42 14.56
C LEU A 335 16.59 19.05 14.22
N ASN A 336 15.69 19.03 13.23
CA ASN A 336 15.03 17.80 12.77
C ASN A 336 15.77 17.20 11.56
N PRO A 337 16.35 15.98 11.66
CA PRO A 337 17.01 15.30 10.54
C PRO A 337 16.13 15.10 9.31
N ARG A 338 14.80 15.11 9.47
CA ARG A 338 13.83 15.00 8.37
C ARG A 338 13.80 16.22 7.47
N ASP A 339 14.28 17.37 7.94
CA ASP A 339 14.34 18.59 7.14
C ASP A 339 15.53 18.60 6.16
N PHE A 340 16.45 17.63 6.31
CA PHE A 340 17.58 17.40 5.42
C PHE A 340 17.24 16.30 4.43
N ILE A 341 16.71 16.70 3.27
CA ILE A 341 16.24 15.78 2.24
C ILE A 341 17.40 15.40 1.32
N VAL A 342 17.73 14.11 1.27
CA VAL A 342 18.72 13.57 0.35
C VAL A 342 18.05 13.07 -0.94
N GLY A 343 18.63 13.47 -2.07
CA GLY A 343 18.13 13.20 -3.42
C GLY A 343 19.15 12.46 -4.27
#